data_AF-A0AAV7S9X5-F1
#
_entry.id   AF-A0AAV7S9X5-F1
#
_cell.length_a   1.000
_cell.length_b   1.000
_cell.length_c   1.000
_cell.angle_alpha   90.00
_cell.angle_beta   90.00
_cell.angle_gamma   90.00
#
_symmetry.space_group_name_H-M   'P 1'
#
loop_
_entity.id
_entity.type
_entity.pdbx_description
1 polymer ?
#
loop_
_entity_poly.entity_id
_entity_poly.type
_entity_poly.pdbx_seq_one_letter_code
_entity_poly.pdbx_strand_id
1 'polypeptide(L)'
;MDTAITSLTTETKSMHLDIAGFQSRVTGLEHRMVTMEAHIHTVQDRDHDRMYLCGKLTDLEDRIRRDDVSFFRFPESAEGSDIQSFLRSVLPKLTELTFDPSLEFQWGHQLGPKLQDGTSRPRPIIACLLRLGQARQLLSAARAHRPFRAEGDEIHSTTEYSKETNERRKAFLALRPQMRQLVVKYSLFERARLWVTKNAVSKDFYDTEDLRLFLDNLQPQTMNTSTLARPQAPPSDSRSASPPPPDH
;
A
#
# COMPACT_ATOMS: atom_id res chain seq x y z
N MET A 1 -11.20 82.17 13.58
CA MET A 1 -10.69 81.34 12.46
C MET A 1 -9.35 80.69 12.82
N ASP A 2 -8.42 81.44 13.42
CA ASP A 2 -7.07 80.94 13.75
C ASP A 2 -7.01 79.75 14.72
N THR A 3 -7.93 79.65 15.68
CA THR A 3 -8.02 78.51 16.63
C THR A 3 -8.43 77.20 15.94
N ALA A 4 -9.30 77.25 14.93
CA ALA A 4 -9.70 76.06 14.17
C ALA A 4 -8.58 75.60 13.23
N ILE A 5 -7.88 76.56 12.61
CA ILE A 5 -6.73 76.28 11.74
C ILE A 5 -5.60 75.63 12.55
N THR A 6 -5.27 76.17 13.73
CA THR A 6 -4.26 75.58 14.61
C THR A 6 -4.63 74.16 15.07
N SER A 7 -5.89 73.91 15.45
CA SER A 7 -6.37 72.56 15.78
C SER A 7 -6.19 71.57 14.63
N LEU A 8 -6.61 71.93 13.41
CA LEU A 8 -6.41 71.09 12.21
C LEU A 8 -4.93 70.85 11.91
N THR A 9 -4.06 71.84 12.13
CA THR A 9 -2.60 71.65 11.96
C THR A 9 -2.00 70.68 12.98
N THR A 10 -2.56 70.58 14.18
CA THR A 10 -2.09 69.63 15.19
C THR A 10 -2.54 68.20 14.89
N GLU A 11 -3.79 68.00 14.50
CA GLU A 11 -4.30 66.68 14.08
C GLU A 11 -3.58 66.17 12.83
N THR A 12 -3.34 67.03 11.83
CA THR A 12 -2.59 66.65 10.62
C THR A 12 -1.16 66.23 10.93
N LYS A 13 -0.48 66.89 11.88
CA LYS A 13 0.84 66.44 12.37
C LYS A 13 0.76 65.09 13.08
N SER A 14 -0.26 64.88 13.91
CA SER A 14 -0.47 63.59 14.58
C SER A 14 -0.70 62.46 13.56
N MET A 15 -1.60 62.67 12.60
CA MET A 15 -1.85 61.71 11.52
C MET A 15 -0.59 61.42 10.71
N HIS A 16 0.26 62.42 10.47
CA HIS A 16 1.52 62.22 9.77
C HIS A 16 2.49 61.30 10.53
N LEU A 17 2.56 61.45 11.86
CA LEU A 17 3.35 60.56 12.72
C LEU A 17 2.80 59.13 12.71
N ASP A 18 1.49 58.96 12.79
CA ASP A 18 0.84 57.65 12.74
C ASP A 18 1.06 56.97 11.38
N ILE A 19 0.93 57.71 10.28
CA ILE A 19 1.22 57.21 8.92
C ILE A 19 2.68 56.75 8.81
N ALA A 20 3.64 57.52 9.33
CA ALA A 20 5.05 57.12 9.34
C ALA A 20 5.27 55.83 10.16
N GLY A 21 4.59 55.70 11.31
CA GLY A 21 4.60 54.49 12.13
C GLY A 21 4.01 53.29 11.39
N PHE A 22 2.89 53.45 10.67
CA PHE A 22 2.30 52.41 9.84
C PHE A 22 3.22 52.01 8.69
N GLN A 23 3.83 52.98 8.00
CA GLN A 23 4.78 52.70 6.92
C GLN A 23 5.94 51.83 7.40
N SER A 24 6.55 52.17 8.55
CA SER A 24 7.63 51.37 9.15
C SER A 24 7.18 49.93 9.46
N ARG A 25 5.98 49.77 10.02
CA ARG A 25 5.40 48.44 10.30
C ARG A 25 5.12 47.64 9.03
N VAL A 26 4.59 48.29 7.98
CA VAL A 26 4.31 47.66 6.69
C VAL A 26 5.61 47.18 6.05
N THR A 27 6.64 48.02 5.98
CA THR A 27 7.96 47.60 5.47
C THR A 27 8.54 46.43 6.27
N GLY A 28 8.40 46.44 7.60
CA GLY A 28 8.81 45.33 8.45
C GLY A 28 8.05 44.02 8.16
N LEU A 29 6.74 44.11 7.87
CA LEU A 29 5.92 42.96 7.48
C LEU A 29 6.28 42.45 6.07
N GLU A 30 6.49 43.34 5.11
CA GLU A 30 6.92 42.99 3.75
C GLU A 30 8.24 42.24 3.77
N HIS A 31 9.23 42.70 4.54
CA HIS A 31 10.51 42.01 4.67
C HIS A 31 10.37 40.62 5.30
N ARG A 32 9.52 40.49 6.33
CA ARG A 32 9.22 39.19 6.94
C ARG A 32 8.49 38.26 5.98
N MET A 33 7.59 38.78 5.16
CA MET A 33 6.84 38.03 4.15
C MET A 33 7.80 37.44 3.11
N VAL A 34 8.69 38.26 2.54
CA VAL A 34 9.73 37.79 1.59
C VAL A 34 10.62 36.72 2.23
N THR A 35 11.02 36.91 3.49
CA THR A 35 11.82 35.93 4.23
C THR A 35 11.06 34.62 4.43
N MET A 36 9.77 34.70 4.75
CA MET A 36 8.92 33.53 4.97
C MET A 36 8.65 32.77 3.66
N GLU A 37 8.44 33.48 2.55
CA GLU A 37 8.32 32.89 1.21
C GLU A 37 9.60 32.14 0.82
N ALA A 38 10.77 32.75 1.03
CA ALA A 38 12.05 32.08 0.80
C ALA A 38 12.18 30.80 1.65
N HIS A 39 11.78 30.85 2.92
CA HIS A 39 11.77 29.66 3.77
C HIS A 39 10.81 28.58 3.27
N ILE A 40 9.60 28.95 2.84
CA ILE A 40 8.62 28.00 2.27
C ILE A 40 9.22 27.27 1.06
N HIS A 41 9.85 28.00 0.13
CA HIS A 41 10.50 27.38 -1.01
C HIS A 41 11.62 26.42 -0.59
N THR A 42 12.48 26.83 0.35
CA THR A 42 13.55 25.94 0.84
C THR A 42 13.02 24.67 1.51
N VAL A 43 11.88 24.75 2.21
CA VAL A 43 11.25 23.58 2.84
C VAL A 43 10.64 22.67 1.78
N GLN A 44 9.97 23.24 0.77
CA GLN A 44 9.42 22.50 -0.35
C GLN A 44 10.50 21.74 -1.13
N ASP A 45 11.63 22.39 -1.41
CA ASP A 45 12.77 21.75 -2.09
C ASP A 45 13.33 20.59 -1.26
N ARG A 46 13.47 20.78 0.06
CA ARG A 46 13.95 19.73 0.97
C ARG A 46 12.97 18.57 1.08
N ASP A 47 11.67 18.82 1.04
CA ASP A 47 10.65 17.77 1.02
C ASP A 47 10.69 16.98 -0.30
N HIS A 48 10.93 17.66 -1.43
CA HIS A 48 11.14 17.01 -2.71
C HIS A 48 12.37 16.10 -2.68
N ASP A 49 13.51 16.60 -2.21
CA ASP A 49 14.74 15.84 -2.06
C ASP A 49 14.57 14.65 -1.12
N ARG A 50 13.87 14.85 0.02
CA ARG A 50 13.57 13.79 0.97
C ARG A 50 12.75 12.68 0.32
N MET A 51 11.71 13.04 -0.43
CA MET A 51 10.87 12.06 -1.13
C MET A 51 11.69 11.28 -2.16
N TYR A 52 12.53 11.97 -2.93
CA TYR A 52 13.42 11.35 -3.91
C TYR A 52 14.43 10.38 -3.27
N LEU A 53 15.06 10.79 -2.17
CA LEU A 53 16.02 9.98 -1.43
C LEU A 53 15.36 8.77 -0.77
N CYS A 54 14.19 8.94 -0.15
CA CYS A 54 13.41 7.81 0.39
C CYS A 54 13.10 6.79 -0.70
N GLY A 55 12.64 7.25 -1.88
CA GLY A 55 12.38 6.36 -3.02
C GLY A 55 13.63 5.58 -3.46
N LYS A 56 14.80 6.23 -3.49
CA LYS A 56 16.08 5.55 -3.77
C LYS A 56 16.47 4.54 -2.71
N LEU A 57 16.32 4.87 -1.43
CA LEU A 57 16.64 3.95 -0.33
C LEU A 57 15.78 2.71 -0.39
N THR A 58 14.47 2.88 -0.57
CA THR A 58 13.52 1.77 -0.74
C THR A 58 13.87 0.92 -1.98
N ASP A 59 14.28 1.55 -3.08
CA ASP A 59 14.74 0.84 -4.27
C ASP A 59 16.00 0.00 -3.95
N LEU A 60 16.98 0.55 -3.26
CA LEU A 60 18.20 -0.17 -2.89
C LEU A 60 17.92 -1.32 -1.92
N GLU A 61 17.12 -1.10 -0.88
CA GLU A 61 16.75 -2.15 0.07
C GLU A 61 16.07 -3.34 -0.61
N ASP A 62 15.11 -3.08 -1.51
CA ASP A 62 14.43 -4.14 -2.26
C ASP A 62 15.36 -4.91 -3.20
N ARG A 63 16.39 -4.25 -3.76
CA ARG A 63 17.38 -4.93 -4.62
C ARG A 63 18.28 -5.84 -3.79
N ILE A 64 18.68 -5.40 -2.60
CA ILE A 64 19.51 -6.18 -1.68
C ILE A 64 18.75 -7.41 -1.18
N ARG A 65 17.45 -7.26 -0.85
CA ARG A 65 16.60 -8.34 -0.32
C ARG A 65 16.01 -9.26 -1.39
N ARG A 66 16.37 -9.08 -2.66
CA ARG A 66 15.73 -9.78 -3.78
C ARG A 66 15.92 -11.30 -3.72
N ASP A 67 17.03 -11.72 -3.13
CA ASP A 67 17.43 -13.11 -2.99
C ASP A 67 17.04 -13.70 -1.63
N ASP A 68 16.42 -12.88 -0.77
CA ASP A 68 15.99 -13.23 0.57
C ASP A 68 14.59 -13.85 0.53
N VAL A 69 14.48 -15.03 1.15
CA VAL A 69 13.23 -15.77 1.29
C VAL A 69 12.93 -16.00 2.77
N SER A 70 11.71 -15.62 3.15
CA SER A 70 11.15 -15.90 4.46
C SER A 70 10.29 -17.15 4.43
N PHE A 71 10.55 -18.05 5.37
CA PHE A 71 9.80 -19.26 5.60
C PHE A 71 9.11 -19.19 6.95
N PHE A 72 7.81 -19.52 6.97
CA PHE A 72 6.99 -19.50 8.17
C PHE A 72 6.49 -20.91 8.48
N ARG A 73 6.31 -21.19 9.78
CA ARG A 73 5.75 -22.44 10.32
C ARG A 73 6.64 -23.67 10.11
N PHE A 74 7.95 -23.49 9.99
CA PHE A 74 8.87 -24.59 10.25
C PHE A 74 8.84 -24.96 11.73
N PRO A 75 8.81 -26.25 12.11
CA PRO A 75 8.83 -26.66 13.52
C PRO A 75 10.06 -26.11 14.24
N GLU A 76 9.89 -25.58 15.45
CA GLU A 76 11.01 -25.04 16.20
C GLU A 76 12.05 -26.13 16.52
N SER A 77 13.32 -25.80 16.33
CA SER A 77 14.46 -26.70 16.58
C SER A 77 14.65 -27.84 15.57
N ALA A 78 13.81 -27.94 14.52
CA ALA A 78 14.02 -28.89 13.43
C ALA A 78 15.31 -28.63 12.62
N GLU A 79 15.78 -27.39 12.63
CA GLU A 79 16.99 -26.95 11.92
C GLU A 79 18.31 -27.47 12.54
N GLY A 80 18.30 -27.84 13.82
CA GLY A 80 19.52 -28.15 14.56
C GLY A 80 20.45 -26.94 14.69
N SER A 81 21.75 -27.14 14.46
CA SER A 81 22.78 -26.10 14.59
C SER A 81 23.08 -25.33 13.29
N ASP A 82 22.66 -25.84 12.12
CA ASP A 82 22.93 -25.24 10.82
C ASP A 82 21.68 -25.17 9.95
N ILE A 83 21.08 -23.97 9.94
CA ILE A 83 19.88 -23.62 9.19
C ILE A 83 20.09 -23.81 7.69
N GLN A 84 21.28 -23.49 7.17
CA GLN A 84 21.52 -23.58 5.73
C GLN A 84 21.56 -25.04 5.27
N SER A 85 22.18 -25.93 6.05
CA SER A 85 22.19 -27.36 5.74
C SER A 85 20.81 -27.97 5.86
N PHE A 86 20.04 -27.57 6.89
CA PHE A 86 18.63 -27.96 7.01
C PHE A 86 17.82 -27.58 5.77
N LEU A 87 17.83 -26.30 5.37
CA LEU A 87 17.10 -25.81 4.21
C LEU A 87 17.54 -26.48 2.91
N ARG A 88 18.85 -26.72 2.71
CA ARG A 88 19.38 -27.47 1.57
C ARG A 88 18.81 -28.88 1.46
N SER A 89 18.57 -29.54 2.60
CA SER A 89 18.07 -30.92 2.63
C SER A 89 16.55 -31.02 2.49
N VAL A 90 15.82 -30.03 3.01
CA VAL A 90 14.35 -30.06 3.13
C VAL A 90 13.67 -29.44 1.92
N LEU A 91 14.13 -28.29 1.44
CA LEU A 91 13.44 -27.54 0.39
C LEU A 91 13.28 -28.34 -0.92
N PRO A 92 14.31 -29.04 -1.45
CA PRO A 92 14.16 -29.83 -2.67
C PRO A 92 13.08 -30.91 -2.54
N LYS A 93 13.00 -31.57 -1.37
CA LYS A 93 11.98 -32.59 -1.07
C LYS A 93 10.58 -31.99 -1.02
N LEU A 94 10.45 -30.82 -0.39
CA LEU A 94 9.16 -30.12 -0.28
C LEU A 94 8.65 -29.58 -1.61
N THR A 95 9.54 -29.12 -2.49
CA THR A 95 9.16 -28.59 -3.79
C THR A 95 9.11 -29.65 -4.89
N GLU A 96 9.52 -30.90 -4.61
CA GLU A 96 9.74 -31.94 -5.62
C GLU A 96 10.62 -31.48 -6.80
N LEU A 97 11.55 -30.56 -6.52
CA LEU A 97 12.44 -29.97 -7.51
C LEU A 97 13.86 -30.46 -7.31
N THR A 98 14.52 -30.75 -8.43
CA THR A 98 15.98 -30.89 -8.47
C THR A 98 16.57 -29.54 -8.83
N PHE A 99 17.46 -29.02 -7.99
CA PHE A 99 18.20 -27.79 -8.24
C PHE A 99 19.60 -28.15 -8.76
N ASP A 100 19.97 -27.62 -9.93
CA ASP A 100 21.31 -27.72 -10.51
C ASP A 100 21.87 -26.31 -10.78
N PRO A 101 22.94 -25.87 -10.10
CA PRO A 101 23.60 -26.55 -8.98
C PRO A 101 22.67 -26.64 -7.76
N SER A 102 23.08 -27.38 -6.72
CA SER A 102 22.32 -27.44 -5.46
C SER A 102 21.98 -26.03 -4.91
N LEU A 103 20.95 -25.94 -4.06
CA LEU A 103 20.62 -24.68 -3.39
C LEU A 103 21.83 -24.17 -2.60
N GLU A 104 22.27 -22.96 -2.90
CA GLU A 104 23.35 -22.30 -2.18
C GLU A 104 22.78 -21.11 -1.41
N PHE A 105 23.19 -21.00 -0.15
CA PHE A 105 22.75 -19.95 0.76
C PHE A 105 23.96 -19.11 1.15
N GLN A 106 23.81 -17.78 1.09
CA GLN A 106 24.80 -16.87 1.62
C GLN A 106 24.75 -16.84 3.15
N TRP A 107 23.54 -16.78 3.71
CA TRP A 107 23.28 -16.80 5.15
C TRP A 107 21.84 -17.27 5.42
N GLY A 108 21.57 -17.68 6.66
CA GLY A 108 20.23 -18.04 7.14
C GLY A 108 20.13 -17.86 8.64
N HIS A 109 19.04 -17.29 9.13
CA HIS A 109 18.80 -17.06 10.55
C HIS A 109 17.31 -17.10 10.92
N GLN A 110 17.01 -17.32 12.20
CA GLN A 110 15.66 -17.21 12.75
C GLN A 110 15.41 -15.80 13.32
N LEU A 111 14.21 -15.26 13.11
CA LEU A 111 13.83 -13.94 13.59
C LEU A 111 13.30 -13.94 15.03
N GLY A 112 13.83 -13.05 15.87
CA GLY A 112 13.35 -12.79 17.23
C GLY A 112 13.85 -13.78 18.28
N PRO A 113 13.62 -13.53 19.58
CA PRO A 113 14.03 -14.43 20.66
C PRO A 113 13.17 -15.70 20.68
N LYS A 114 13.75 -16.84 21.12
CA LYS A 114 13.00 -18.08 21.33
C LYS A 114 12.00 -17.87 22.46
N LEU A 115 10.72 -18.06 22.19
CA LEU A 115 9.68 -18.02 23.22
C LEU A 115 9.69 -19.36 23.96
N GLN A 116 9.62 -19.33 25.29
CA GLN A 116 9.70 -20.53 26.13
C GLN A 116 8.42 -21.39 26.05
N ASP A 117 7.32 -20.79 25.60
CA ASP A 117 6.02 -21.45 25.55
C ASP A 117 5.80 -22.07 24.16
N GLY A 118 5.74 -23.41 24.11
CA GLY A 118 5.43 -24.20 22.90
C GLY A 118 4.03 -23.98 22.30
N THR A 119 3.27 -23.04 22.86
CA THR A 119 1.97 -22.56 22.34
C THR A 119 2.14 -21.43 21.32
N SER A 120 3.33 -20.85 21.22
CA SER A 120 3.63 -19.75 20.29
C SER A 120 3.85 -20.25 18.87
N ARG A 121 3.49 -19.42 17.87
CA ARG A 121 3.77 -19.73 16.46
C ARG A 121 5.28 -19.85 16.25
N PRO A 122 5.78 -20.86 15.51
CA PRO A 122 7.20 -21.01 15.26
C PRO A 122 7.82 -19.77 14.62
N ARG A 123 9.06 -19.45 14.99
CA ARG A 123 9.79 -18.30 14.45
C ARG A 123 9.98 -18.40 12.94
N PRO A 124 9.85 -17.29 12.18
CA PRO A 124 10.21 -17.28 10.78
C PRO A 124 11.71 -17.50 10.59
N ILE A 125 12.08 -18.27 9.57
CA ILE A 125 13.45 -18.38 9.08
C ILE A 125 13.59 -17.43 7.89
N ILE A 126 14.60 -16.57 7.90
CA ILE A 126 15.02 -15.82 6.71
C ILE A 126 16.31 -16.44 6.19
N ALA A 127 16.34 -16.75 4.90
CA ALA A 127 17.56 -17.18 4.24
C ALA A 127 17.77 -16.44 2.93
N CYS A 128 19.02 -16.01 2.71
CA CYS A 128 19.47 -15.39 1.47
C CYS A 128 20.09 -16.46 0.58
N LEU A 129 19.53 -16.64 -0.62
CA LEU A 129 20.10 -17.54 -1.61
C LEU A 129 21.22 -16.84 -2.36
N LEU A 130 22.25 -17.58 -2.78
CA LEU A 130 23.36 -17.01 -3.55
C LEU A 130 22.92 -16.63 -4.98
N ARG A 131 21.85 -17.26 -5.48
CA ARG A 131 21.34 -17.08 -6.85
C ARG A 131 19.87 -16.69 -6.85
N LEU A 132 19.57 -15.49 -7.33
CA LEU A 132 18.20 -15.01 -7.58
C LEU A 132 17.33 -16.01 -8.35
N GLY A 133 17.89 -16.67 -9.37
CA GLY A 133 17.15 -17.65 -10.17
C GLY A 133 16.59 -18.79 -9.32
N GLN A 134 17.38 -19.28 -8.36
CA GLN A 134 16.97 -20.34 -7.44
C GLN A 134 15.90 -19.83 -6.46
N ALA A 135 16.05 -18.61 -5.94
CA ALA A 135 15.04 -18.01 -5.05
C ALA A 135 13.68 -17.90 -5.74
N ARG A 136 13.67 -17.44 -7.00
CA ARG A 136 12.46 -17.35 -7.82
C ARG A 136 11.86 -18.71 -8.15
N GLN A 137 12.70 -19.69 -8.52
CA GLN A 137 12.25 -21.05 -8.80
C GLN A 137 11.61 -21.69 -7.57
N LEU A 138 12.25 -21.56 -6.40
CA LEU A 138 11.74 -22.03 -5.12
C LEU A 138 10.38 -21.41 -4.77
N LEU A 139 10.26 -20.08 -4.86
CA LEU A 139 9.02 -19.35 -4.59
C LEU A 139 7.91 -19.70 -5.57
N SER A 140 8.25 -19.93 -6.85
CA SER A 140 7.29 -20.38 -7.86
C SER A 140 6.76 -21.77 -7.53
N ALA A 141 7.65 -22.71 -7.20
CA ALA A 141 7.29 -24.07 -6.83
C ALA A 141 6.43 -24.11 -5.56
N ALA A 142 6.80 -23.36 -4.53
CA ALA A 142 5.99 -23.27 -3.31
C ALA A 142 4.57 -22.69 -3.54
N ARG A 143 4.38 -21.88 -4.59
CA ARG A 143 3.04 -21.41 -5.00
C ARG A 143 2.27 -22.48 -5.77
N ALA A 144 2.95 -23.25 -6.61
CA ALA A 144 2.34 -24.32 -7.43
C ALA A 144 1.95 -25.54 -6.57
N HIS A 145 2.80 -25.95 -5.64
CA HIS A 145 2.64 -27.15 -4.81
C HIS A 145 1.88 -26.88 -3.49
N ARG A 146 0.82 -26.06 -3.53
CA ARG A 146 0.02 -25.82 -2.31
C ARG A 146 -0.95 -26.99 -2.06
N PRO A 147 -1.03 -27.52 -0.82
CA PRO A 147 -0.33 -27.05 0.39
C PRO A 147 1.12 -27.53 0.47
N PHE A 148 2.04 -26.59 0.69
CA PHE A 148 3.48 -26.84 0.84
C PHE A 148 3.74 -27.34 2.27
N ARG A 149 3.78 -28.67 2.49
CA ARG A 149 3.78 -29.25 3.84
C ARG A 149 5.09 -29.93 4.23
N ALA A 150 5.64 -29.62 5.41
CA ALA A 150 6.64 -30.46 6.07
C ALA A 150 6.05 -31.09 7.32
N GLU A 151 6.27 -32.39 7.52
CA GLU A 151 5.88 -33.11 8.74
C GLU A 151 4.40 -32.98 9.12
N GLY A 152 3.53 -32.67 8.14
CA GLY A 152 2.09 -32.45 8.34
C GLY A 152 1.67 -30.99 8.42
N ASP A 153 2.59 -30.07 8.69
CA ASP A 153 2.35 -28.64 8.84
C ASP A 153 2.52 -27.87 7.53
N GLU A 154 1.61 -26.90 7.27
CA GLU A 154 1.66 -26.05 6.08
C GLU A 154 2.69 -24.92 6.25
N ILE A 155 3.79 -25.05 5.53
CA ILE A 155 4.85 -24.04 5.44
C ILE A 155 4.43 -22.98 4.42
N HIS A 156 4.75 -21.73 4.75
CA HIS A 156 4.55 -20.60 3.85
C HIS A 156 5.89 -19.99 3.50
N SER A 157 6.12 -19.71 2.22
CA SER A 157 7.31 -18.97 1.76
C SER A 157 6.92 -17.67 1.05
N THR A 158 7.73 -16.63 1.24
CA THR A 158 7.57 -15.33 0.57
C THR A 158 8.93 -14.68 0.33
N THR A 159 9.01 -13.81 -0.67
CA THR A 159 10.13 -12.88 -0.83
C THR A 159 10.09 -11.84 0.28
N GLU A 160 11.26 -11.43 0.76
CA GLU A 160 11.41 -10.27 1.63
C GLU A 160 11.40 -8.97 0.82
N TYR A 161 10.76 -7.95 1.38
CA TYR A 161 10.71 -6.61 0.79
C TYR A 161 11.02 -5.58 1.88
N SER A 162 11.41 -4.37 1.47
CA SER A 162 11.45 -3.21 2.37
C SER A 162 10.08 -2.98 3.02
N LYS A 163 10.09 -2.23 4.13
CA LYS A 163 8.86 -1.90 4.86
C LYS A 163 7.88 -1.15 3.96
N GLU A 164 8.36 -0.14 3.23
CA GLU A 164 7.53 0.68 2.37
C GLU A 164 6.91 -0.15 1.23
N THR A 165 7.68 -1.02 0.59
CA THR A 165 7.14 -1.93 -0.44
C THR A 165 6.10 -2.88 0.14
N ASN A 166 6.31 -3.42 1.35
CA ASN A 166 5.31 -4.24 2.03
C ASN A 166 4.01 -3.45 2.34
N GLU A 167 4.12 -2.20 2.76
CA GLU A 167 2.96 -1.32 2.97
C GLU A 167 2.19 -1.06 1.68
N ARG A 168 2.89 -0.73 0.58
CA ARG A 168 2.27 -0.57 -0.75
C ARG A 168 1.57 -1.85 -1.21
N ARG A 169 2.23 -3.02 -1.05
CA ARG A 169 1.61 -4.32 -1.35
C ARG A 169 0.34 -4.51 -0.53
N LYS A 170 0.40 -4.27 0.78
CA LYS A 170 -0.76 -4.40 1.68
C LYS A 170 -1.91 -3.48 1.26
N ALA A 171 -1.61 -2.24 0.86
CA ALA A 171 -2.59 -1.29 0.37
C ALA A 171 -3.30 -1.80 -0.90
N PHE A 172 -2.57 -2.37 -1.87
CA PHE A 172 -3.19 -3.05 -3.01
C PHE A 172 -4.07 -4.23 -2.59
N LEU A 173 -3.59 -5.03 -1.62
CA LEU A 173 -4.36 -6.19 -1.14
C LEU A 173 -5.65 -5.77 -0.43
N ALA A 174 -5.71 -4.58 0.16
CA ALA A 174 -6.94 -4.05 0.77
C ALA A 174 -8.07 -3.85 -0.24
N LEU A 175 -7.75 -3.62 -1.52
CA LEU A 175 -8.71 -3.44 -2.62
C LEU A 175 -9.15 -4.78 -3.26
N ARG A 176 -8.66 -5.92 -2.77
CA ARG A 176 -9.08 -7.26 -3.25
C ARG A 176 -10.58 -7.50 -3.25
N PRO A 177 -11.37 -7.10 -2.23
CA PRO A 177 -12.82 -7.31 -2.24
C PRO A 177 -13.49 -6.61 -3.43
N GLN A 178 -13.10 -5.37 -3.74
CA GLN A 178 -13.64 -4.61 -4.86
C GLN A 178 -13.25 -5.23 -6.20
N MET A 179 -11.97 -5.60 -6.38
CA MET A 179 -11.53 -6.29 -7.60
C MET A 179 -12.28 -7.61 -7.83
N ARG A 180 -12.59 -8.36 -6.75
CA ARG A 180 -13.40 -9.58 -6.82
C ARG A 180 -14.84 -9.30 -7.23
N GLN A 181 -15.48 -8.28 -6.66
CA GLN A 181 -16.84 -7.87 -7.05
C GLN A 181 -16.93 -7.48 -8.53
N LEU A 182 -15.90 -6.80 -9.05
CA LEU A 182 -15.85 -6.36 -10.44
C LEU A 182 -15.36 -7.45 -11.42
N VAL A 183 -15.11 -8.67 -10.93
CA VAL A 183 -14.61 -9.82 -11.70
C VAL A 183 -13.33 -9.49 -12.47
N VAL A 184 -12.44 -8.76 -11.80
CA VAL A 184 -11.17 -8.30 -12.36
C VAL A 184 -10.06 -9.27 -11.95
N LYS A 185 -9.31 -9.76 -12.94
CA LYS A 185 -8.11 -10.57 -12.68
C LYS A 185 -6.97 -9.65 -12.29
N TYR A 186 -6.15 -10.05 -11.33
CA TYR A 186 -4.99 -9.28 -10.94
C TYR A 186 -3.81 -10.19 -10.61
N SER A 187 -2.60 -9.64 -10.73
CA SER A 187 -1.35 -10.29 -10.36
C SER A 187 -0.40 -9.24 -9.79
N LEU A 188 0.13 -9.51 -8.59
CA LEU A 188 1.04 -8.60 -7.90
C LEU A 188 2.48 -9.04 -8.18
N PHE A 189 3.20 -8.24 -8.96
CA PHE A 189 4.57 -8.50 -9.37
C PHE A 189 5.58 -8.03 -8.31
N GLU A 190 6.86 -8.28 -8.57
CA GLU A 190 7.98 -7.83 -7.73
C GLU A 190 7.84 -6.33 -7.44
N ARG A 191 8.15 -5.92 -6.20
CA ARG A 191 8.27 -4.50 -5.78
C ARG A 191 6.97 -3.69 -5.84
N ALA A 192 5.83 -4.37 -5.64
CA ALA A 192 4.50 -3.78 -5.52
C ALA A 192 3.87 -3.22 -6.80
N ARG A 193 4.21 -3.75 -7.98
CA ARG A 193 3.46 -3.44 -9.21
C ARG A 193 2.25 -4.36 -9.35
N LEU A 194 1.04 -3.79 -9.42
CA LEU A 194 -0.18 -4.57 -9.64
C LEU A 194 -0.57 -4.56 -11.11
N TRP A 195 -0.52 -5.72 -11.75
CA TRP A 195 -1.09 -5.93 -13.08
C TRP A 195 -2.55 -6.31 -12.91
N VAL A 196 -3.44 -5.56 -13.54
CA VAL A 196 -4.87 -5.79 -13.56
C VAL A 196 -5.35 -6.08 -14.99
N THR A 197 -6.20 -7.10 -15.16
CA THR A 197 -6.77 -7.49 -16.45
C THR A 197 -8.30 -7.55 -16.38
N LYS A 198 -8.97 -6.80 -17.27
CA LYS A 198 -10.43 -6.83 -17.48
C LYS A 198 -10.72 -6.88 -18.98
N ASN A 199 -11.58 -7.79 -19.42
CA ASN A 199 -11.99 -7.92 -20.83
C ASN A 199 -10.81 -7.99 -21.81
N ALA A 200 -9.78 -8.78 -21.48
CA ALA A 200 -8.51 -8.92 -22.23
C ALA A 200 -7.63 -7.66 -22.31
N VAL A 201 -8.04 -6.54 -21.72
CA VAL A 201 -7.20 -5.35 -21.57
C VAL A 201 -6.48 -5.40 -20.24
N SER A 202 -5.17 -5.18 -20.29
CA SER A 202 -4.28 -5.22 -19.15
C SER A 202 -3.69 -3.85 -18.85
N LYS A 203 -3.65 -3.47 -17.57
CA LYS A 203 -3.05 -2.22 -17.11
C LYS A 203 -2.24 -2.45 -15.83
N ASP A 204 -1.08 -1.81 -15.77
CA ASP A 204 -0.22 -1.80 -14.59
C ASP A 204 -0.53 -0.61 -13.69
N PHE A 205 -0.46 -0.84 -12.39
CA PHE A 205 -0.65 0.16 -11.34
C PHE A 205 0.55 0.15 -10.39
N TYR A 206 1.06 1.35 -10.12
CA TYR A 206 2.16 1.59 -9.18
C TYR A 206 1.67 2.24 -7.88
N ASP A 207 0.52 2.89 -7.93
CA ASP A 207 -0.14 3.50 -6.79
C ASP A 207 -1.57 2.98 -6.60
N THR A 208 -2.00 2.99 -5.34
CA THR A 208 -3.32 2.56 -4.91
C THR A 208 -4.42 3.54 -5.24
N GLU A 209 -4.14 4.86 -5.32
CA GLU A 209 -5.17 5.84 -5.70
C GLU A 209 -5.56 5.67 -7.18
N ASP A 210 -4.58 5.52 -8.06
CA ASP A 210 -4.81 5.23 -9.48
C ASP A 210 -5.64 3.97 -9.69
N LEU A 211 -5.35 2.91 -8.92
CA LEU A 211 -6.14 1.69 -8.96
C LEU A 211 -7.56 1.93 -8.47
N ARG A 212 -7.74 2.67 -7.38
CA ARG A 212 -9.06 2.96 -6.82
C ARG A 212 -9.91 3.74 -7.82
N LEU A 213 -9.36 4.81 -8.40
CA LEU A 213 -10.03 5.58 -9.46
C LEU A 213 -10.41 4.69 -10.65
N PHE A 214 -9.53 3.77 -11.05
CA PHE A 214 -9.84 2.81 -12.10
C PHE A 214 -11.00 1.87 -11.72
N LEU A 215 -11.02 1.34 -10.50
CA LEU A 215 -12.08 0.45 -10.04
C LEU A 215 -13.43 1.18 -9.89
N ASP A 216 -13.42 2.41 -9.39
CA ASP A 216 -14.62 3.23 -9.25
C ASP A 216 -15.26 3.54 -10.62
N ASN A 217 -14.43 3.84 -11.63
CA ASN A 217 -14.88 4.02 -13.01
C ASN A 217 -15.45 2.74 -13.67
N LEU A 218 -15.14 1.57 -13.11
CA LEU A 218 -15.64 0.29 -13.58
C LEU A 218 -16.95 -0.13 -12.90
N GLN A 219 -17.35 0.53 -11.82
CA GLN A 219 -18.65 0.30 -11.20
C GLN A 219 -19.75 0.79 -12.16
N PRO A 220 -20.86 0.05 -12.30
CA PRO A 220 -22.02 0.58 -13.01
C PRO A 220 -22.44 1.87 -12.33
N GLN A 221 -22.49 2.98 -13.09
CA GLN A 221 -23.09 4.22 -12.63
C GLN A 221 -24.51 3.88 -12.16
N THR A 222 -24.74 3.89 -10.85
CA THR A 222 -26.09 3.77 -10.31
C THR A 222 -26.84 5.00 -10.78
N MET A 223 -27.73 4.82 -11.75
CA MET A 223 -28.61 5.89 -12.20
C MET A 223 -29.44 6.35 -11.00
N ASN A 224 -29.10 7.51 -10.46
CA ASN A 224 -29.99 8.28 -9.61
C ASN A 224 -31.14 8.81 -10.48
N THR A 225 -32.11 7.98 -10.81
CA THR A 225 -33.45 8.45 -11.18
C THR A 225 -34.23 8.70 -9.90
N SER A 226 -33.93 9.84 -9.24
CA SER A 226 -34.76 10.34 -8.16
C SER A 226 -36.09 10.82 -8.73
N THR A 227 -37.11 10.03 -8.43
CA THR A 227 -38.52 10.09 -8.76
C THR A 227 -39.15 11.47 -8.58
N LEU A 228 -39.70 12.02 -9.66
CA LEU A 228 -40.77 13.03 -9.62
C LEU A 228 -42.09 12.33 -9.26
N ALA A 229 -42.63 12.74 -8.12
CA ALA A 229 -44.04 12.81 -7.73
C ALA A 229 -45.04 11.73 -8.23
N ARG A 230 -45.51 10.92 -7.27
CA ARG A 230 -46.82 10.25 -7.32
C ARG A 230 -47.96 11.28 -7.28
N PRO A 231 -49.07 11.02 -7.98
CA PRO A 231 -50.37 11.17 -7.33
C PRO A 231 -51.22 9.88 -7.36
N GLN A 232 -52.17 9.85 -6.43
CA GLN A 232 -52.99 8.72 -5.96
C GLN A 232 -53.98 8.17 -7.01
N ALA A 233 -54.33 6.89 -6.85
CA ALA A 233 -55.51 6.22 -7.43
C ALA A 233 -56.81 6.67 -6.73
N PRO A 234 -58.01 6.45 -7.29
CA PRO A 234 -58.75 5.18 -7.04
C PRO A 234 -59.79 4.82 -8.15
N PRO A 235 -60.79 3.94 -7.96
CA PRO A 235 -60.74 2.49 -7.73
C PRO A 235 -61.70 1.70 -8.67
N SER A 236 -61.95 0.42 -8.33
CA SER A 236 -62.95 -0.55 -8.87
C SER A 236 -62.59 -1.22 -10.21
N ASP A 237 -62.76 -2.53 -10.42
CA ASP A 237 -63.77 -3.43 -9.84
C ASP A 237 -63.34 -4.91 -9.88
N SER A 238 -64.21 -5.70 -9.27
CA SER A 238 -64.09 -7.02 -8.66
C SER A 238 -64.19 -8.28 -9.57
N ARG A 239 -63.78 -9.43 -9.00
CA ARG A 239 -64.07 -10.86 -9.37
C ARG A 239 -63.19 -11.44 -10.51
N SER A 240 -62.72 -12.69 -10.50
CA SER A 240 -63.08 -13.94 -9.80
C SER A 240 -61.85 -14.89 -9.70
N ALA A 241 -61.62 -15.51 -8.54
CA ALA A 241 -61.73 -16.96 -8.27
C ALA A 241 -60.66 -17.92 -8.88
N SER A 242 -59.98 -18.61 -7.94
CA SER A 242 -59.08 -19.80 -7.94
C SER A 242 -59.56 -21.02 -8.78
N PRO A 243 -58.84 -22.17 -8.94
CA PRO A 243 -57.78 -22.76 -8.08
C PRO A 243 -56.60 -23.47 -8.83
N PRO A 244 -55.66 -24.17 -8.13
CA PRO A 244 -54.35 -24.56 -8.65
C PRO A 244 -54.26 -26.08 -9.01
N PRO A 245 -53.07 -26.69 -9.19
CA PRO A 245 -52.68 -27.50 -10.36
C PRO A 245 -52.92 -29.02 -10.16
N PRO A 246 -52.44 -29.85 -11.09
CA PRO A 246 -51.81 -31.09 -10.65
C PRO A 246 -50.46 -31.39 -11.31
N ASP A 247 -49.72 -32.18 -10.56
CA ASP A 247 -48.34 -32.64 -10.72
C ASP A 247 -48.08 -33.47 -11.98
N HIS A 248 -46.85 -33.36 -12.50
CA HIS A 248 -45.96 -34.49 -12.84
C HIS A 248 -44.51 -34.03 -12.87
#